data_AF-K0VHS0-F1
#
_entry.id   AF-K0VHS0-F1
#
_cell.length_a   1.000
_cell.length_b   1.000
_cell.length_c   1.000
_cell.angle_alpha   90.00
_cell.angle_beta   90.00
_cell.angle_gamma   90.00
#
_symmetry.space_group_name_H-M   'P 1'
#
loop_
_entity.id
_entity.type
_entity.pdbx_description
1 polymer ?
#
loop_
_entity_poly.entity_id
_entity_poly.type
_entity_poly.pdbx_seq_one_letter_code
_entity_poly.pdbx_strand_id
1 'polypeptide(L)'
;MVDGSLYVRGYHGQKSRWYQAALHQKAGRIIAAGMTREVAFEPIDGPINDRIDDAYRAKYGKSRYLAPMISARARSATMRIDLRENR
;
A
#
# COMPACT_ATOMS: atom_id res chain seq x y z
N MET A 1 6.68 -5.55 0.15
CA MET A 1 7.44 -5.18 -1.06
C MET A 1 7.30 -6.31 -2.05
N VAL A 2 7.27 -6.00 -3.33
CA VAL A 2 7.30 -6.94 -4.45
C VAL A 2 8.24 -6.33 -5.49
N ASP A 3 9.23 -7.07 -5.97
CA ASP A 3 10.23 -6.61 -6.96
C ASP A 3 10.90 -5.27 -6.62
N GLY A 4 11.23 -5.06 -5.34
CA GLY A 4 11.85 -3.80 -4.90
C GLY A 4 10.88 -2.62 -4.75
N SER A 5 9.64 -2.74 -5.21
CA SER A 5 8.60 -1.71 -5.02
C SER A 5 7.83 -1.90 -3.71
N LEU A 6 7.48 -0.79 -3.07
CA LEU A 6 6.67 -0.76 -1.85
C LEU A 6 5.18 -0.62 -2.20
N TYR A 7 4.36 -1.44 -1.55
CA TYR A 7 2.90 -1.44 -1.74
C TYR A 7 2.19 -1.39 -0.40
N VAL A 8 1.07 -0.69 -0.36
CA VAL A 8 0.17 -0.60 0.81
C VAL A 8 -1.28 -0.80 0.39
N ARG A 9 -2.12 -1.22 1.34
CA ARG A 9 -3.56 -1.39 1.14
C ARG A 9 -4.37 -0.66 2.18
N GLY A 10 -5.43 0.00 1.74
CA GLY A 10 -6.49 0.49 2.61
C GLY A 10 -7.21 -0.67 3.29
N TYR A 11 -7.03 -0.87 4.59
CA TYR A 11 -7.73 -1.93 5.33
C TYR A 11 -9.26 -1.79 5.22
N HIS A 12 -9.77 -0.55 5.20
CA HIS A 12 -11.19 -0.27 4.97
C HIS A 12 -11.57 -0.15 3.48
N GLY A 13 -10.68 -0.57 2.59
CA GLY A 13 -10.78 -0.37 1.15
C GLY A 13 -10.74 1.09 0.77
N GLN A 14 -11.39 1.41 -0.35
CA GLN A 14 -11.40 2.76 -0.91
C GLN A 14 -12.05 3.79 0.03
N LYS A 15 -12.88 3.37 1.00
CA LYS A 15 -13.45 4.27 2.03
C LYS A 15 -12.43 4.77 3.06
N SER A 16 -11.18 4.28 3.03
CA SER A 16 -10.13 4.74 3.93
C SER A 16 -9.81 6.22 3.67
N ARG A 17 -9.92 7.09 4.69
CA ARG A 17 -9.65 8.53 4.55
C ARG A 17 -8.25 8.83 3.99
N TRP A 18 -7.25 8.11 4.47
CA TRP A 18 -5.88 8.27 3.98
C TRP A 18 -5.74 7.85 2.51
N TYR A 19 -6.44 6.79 2.08
CA TYR A 19 -6.41 6.31 0.70
C TYR A 19 -7.02 7.36 -0.23
N GLN A 20 -8.16 7.95 0.17
CA GLN A 20 -8.78 9.04 -0.58
C GLN A 20 -7.82 10.25 -0.67
N ALA A 21 -7.20 10.65 0.45
CA ALA A 21 -6.21 11.73 0.44
C ALA A 21 -5.02 11.43 -0.48
N ALA A 22 -4.45 10.23 -0.41
CA ALA A 22 -3.35 9.79 -1.25
C ALA A 22 -3.75 9.72 -2.74
N LEU A 23 -4.98 9.31 -3.05
CA LEU A 23 -5.51 9.25 -4.41
C LEU A 23 -5.65 10.65 -5.02
N HIS A 24 -6.12 11.62 -4.23
CA HIS A 24 -6.28 12.99 -4.67
C HIS A 24 -4.95 13.75 -4.76
N GLN A 25 -4.09 13.62 -3.76
CA GLN A 25 -2.83 14.39 -3.68
C GLN A 25 -1.71 13.77 -4.51
N LYS A 26 -1.71 12.43 -4.68
CA LYS A 26 -0.67 11.64 -5.36
C LYS A 26 0.75 11.82 -4.80
N ALA A 27 0.88 12.55 -3.70
CA ALA A 27 2.11 12.89 -3.02
C ALA A 27 1.86 12.93 -1.51
N GLY A 28 2.89 12.66 -0.72
CA GLY A 28 2.83 12.85 0.71
C GLY A 28 4.12 12.48 1.40
N ARG A 29 4.05 12.35 2.72
CA ARG A 29 5.20 12.05 3.58
C ARG A 29 4.98 10.75 4.32
N ILE A 30 6.03 9.95 4.43
CA ILE A 30 6.08 8.78 5.30
C ILE A 30 7.09 9.03 6.40
N ILE A 31 6.66 8.81 7.64
CA ILE A 31 7.49 8.89 8.83
C ILE A 31 7.69 7.47 9.35
N ALA A 32 8.92 6.98 9.34
CA ALA A 32 9.27 5.65 9.82
C ALA A 32 10.72 5.63 10.31
N ALA A 33 10.99 4.88 11.39
CA ALA A 33 12.33 4.72 11.96
C ALA A 33 13.08 6.06 12.17
N GLY A 34 12.38 7.10 12.65
CA GLY A 34 12.95 8.43 12.88
C GLY A 34 13.24 9.24 11.62
N MET A 35 12.89 8.75 10.43
CA MET A 35 13.09 9.44 9.15
C MET A 35 11.75 9.88 8.55
N THR A 36 11.76 11.05 7.91
CA THR A 36 10.68 11.53 7.06
C THR A 36 11.12 11.46 5.60
N ARG A 37 10.33 10.80 4.75
CA ARG A 37 10.58 10.69 3.29
C ARG A 37 9.39 11.25 2.52
N GLU A 38 9.68 12.06 1.50
CA GLU A 38 8.69 12.47 0.51
C GLU A 38 8.43 11.28 -0.44
N VAL A 39 7.17 11.05 -0.77
CA VAL A 39 6.74 9.93 -1.60
C VAL A 39 5.66 10.32 -2.59
N ALA A 40 5.54 9.54 -3.66
CA ALA A 40 4.40 9.53 -4.56
C ALA A 40 3.52 8.32 -4.26
N PHE A 41 2.21 8.48 -4.47
CA PHE A 41 1.22 7.41 -4.35
C PHE A 41 0.58 7.16 -5.70
N GLU A 42 0.64 5.91 -6.15
CA GLU A 42 0.04 5.48 -7.41
C GLU A 42 -0.95 4.35 -7.15
N PRO A 43 -2.25 4.50 -7.51
CA PRO A 43 -3.21 3.42 -7.38
C PRO A 43 -2.86 2.29 -8.36
N ILE A 44 -2.92 1.05 -7.88
CA ILE A 44 -2.57 -0.14 -8.66
C ILE A 44 -3.74 -1.10 -8.68
N ASP A 45 -4.00 -1.68 -9.85
CA ASP A 45 -4.94 -2.77 -10.05
C ASP A 45 -4.32 -3.87 -10.93
N GLY A 46 -5.01 -5.00 -11.05
CA GLY A 46 -4.64 -6.09 -11.96
C GLY A 46 -3.78 -7.19 -11.30
N PRO A 47 -3.16 -8.06 -12.12
CA PRO A 47 -2.55 -9.33 -11.68
C PRO A 47 -1.44 -9.19 -10.63
N ILE A 48 -0.79 -8.03 -10.54
CA ILE A 48 0.23 -7.76 -9.50
C ILE A 48 -0.33 -7.92 -8.08
N ASN A 49 -1.64 -7.79 -7.88
CA ASN A 49 -2.29 -8.00 -6.59
C ASN A 49 -2.07 -9.40 -6.02
N ASP A 50 -1.89 -10.43 -6.85
CA ASP A 50 -1.65 -11.79 -6.39
C ASP A 50 -0.25 -11.94 -5.77
N ARG A 51 0.75 -11.29 -6.36
CA ARG A 51 2.11 -11.26 -5.81
C ARG A 51 2.20 -10.40 -4.55
N ILE A 52 1.41 -9.32 -4.49
CA ILE A 52 1.26 -8.52 -3.26
C ILE A 52 0.60 -9.37 -2.17
N ASP A 53 -0.41 -10.15 -2.52
CA ASP A 53 -1.08 -11.11 -1.63
C ASP A 53 -0.12 -12.14 -1.05
N ASP A 54 0.81 -12.66 -1.85
CA ASP A 54 1.85 -13.59 -1.39
C ASP A 54 2.83 -12.90 -0.43
N ALA A 55 3.21 -11.66 -0.71
CA ALA A 55 4.02 -10.87 0.21
C ALA A 55 3.28 -10.59 1.54
N TYR A 56 1.95 -10.36 1.51
CA TYR A 56 1.13 -10.25 2.71
C TYR A 56 1.04 -11.58 3.47
N ARG A 57 0.91 -12.72 2.78
CA ARG A 57 0.93 -14.06 3.40
C ARG A 57 2.26 -14.35 4.08
N ALA A 58 3.38 -14.03 3.42
CA ALA A 58 4.70 -14.19 4.02
C ALA A 58 4.88 -13.33 5.29
N LYS A 59 4.39 -12.09 5.25
CA LYS A 59 4.53 -11.14 6.38
C LYS A 59 3.55 -11.39 7.53
N TYR A 60 2.31 -11.75 7.22
CA TYR A 60 1.19 -11.83 8.17
C TYR A 60 0.55 -13.22 8.26
N GLY A 61 1.22 -14.28 7.79
CA GLY A 61 0.67 -15.65 7.69
C GLY A 61 0.01 -16.19 8.96
N LYS A 62 0.53 -15.83 10.13
CA LYS A 62 0.01 -16.26 11.44
C LYS A 62 -1.04 -15.30 12.03
N SER A 63 -1.33 -14.19 11.35
CA SER A 63 -2.24 -13.15 11.84
C SER A 63 -3.68 -13.47 11.47
N ARG A 64 -4.58 -13.37 12.44
CA ARG A 64 -6.04 -13.41 12.20
C ARG A 64 -6.54 -12.33 11.24
N TYR A 65 -5.75 -11.28 11.01
CA TYR A 65 -6.09 -10.17 10.12
C TYR A 65 -5.67 -10.37 8.67
N LEU A 66 -4.99 -11.48 8.34
CA LEU A 66 -4.55 -11.74 6.97
C LEU A 66 -5.73 -11.73 6.00
N ALA A 67 -6.78 -12.51 6.26
CA ALA A 67 -7.92 -12.65 5.36
C ALA A 67 -8.57 -11.29 5.00
N PRO A 68 -8.86 -10.39 5.97
CA PRO A 68 -9.27 -9.02 5.66
C PRO A 68 -8.27 -8.21 4.83
N MET A 69 -6.96 -8.35 5.06
CA MET A 69 -5.89 -7.59 4.36
C MET A 69 -5.73 -7.99 2.88
N ILE A 70 -6.14 -9.20 2.51
CA ILE A 70 -6.07 -9.72 1.13
C ILE A 70 -7.44 -9.81 0.45
N SER A 71 -8.50 -9.36 1.13
CA SER A 71 -9.86 -9.32 0.58
C SER A 71 -9.94 -8.44 -0.66
N ALA A 72 -10.93 -8.69 -1.53
CA ALA A 72 -11.22 -7.84 -2.70
C ALA A 72 -11.36 -6.35 -2.34
N ARG A 73 -11.95 -6.06 -1.17
CA ARG A 73 -12.09 -4.70 -0.64
C ARG A 73 -10.73 -4.04 -0.36
N ALA A 74 -9.78 -4.77 0.23
CA ALA A 74 -8.44 -4.24 0.48
C ALA A 74 -7.61 -4.16 -0.81
N ARG A 75 -7.76 -5.16 -1.70
CA ARG A 75 -7.15 -5.18 -3.03
C ARG A 75 -7.52 -3.96 -3.86
N SER A 76 -8.80 -3.54 -3.84
CA SER A 76 -9.27 -2.36 -4.59
C SER A 76 -8.74 -1.02 -4.07
N ALA A 77 -8.00 -1.02 -2.96
CA ALA A 77 -7.35 0.14 -2.38
C ALA A 77 -5.83 -0.07 -2.25
N THR A 78 -5.24 -0.73 -3.24
CA THR A 78 -3.79 -0.94 -3.34
C THR A 78 -3.12 0.30 -3.93
N MET A 79 -2.04 0.74 -3.31
CA MET A 79 -1.17 1.80 -3.83
C MET A 79 0.28 1.34 -3.87
N ARG A 80 0.99 1.68 -4.95
CA ARG A 80 2.46 1.72 -4.98
C ARG A 80 2.93 3.02 -4.31
N ILE A 81 4.03 2.92 -3.60
CA ILE A 81 4.73 4.03 -2.97
C ILE A 81 6.12 4.12 -3.58
N ASP A 82 6.40 5.26 -4.19
CA ASP A 82 7.70 5.57 -4.79
C ASP A 82 8.35 6.74 -4.04
N LEU A 83 9.65 6.66 -3.77
CA LEU A 83 10.38 7.76 -3.16
C LEU A 83 10.42 8.95 -4.12
N ARG A 84 10.17 10.15 -3.61
CA ARG A 84 10.45 11.39 -4.35
C ARG A 84 11.81 11.89 -3.90
N GLU A 85 12.77 11.91 -4.82
CA GLU A 85 14.00 12.64 -4.57
C GLU A 85 13.69 14.14 -4.64
N ASN A 86 14.04 14.87 -3.57
CA ASN A 86 14.16 16.31 -3.66
C ASN A 86 15.39 16.60 -4.51
N ARG A 87 15.20 17.18 -5.70
CA ARG A 87 16.27 17.91 -6.38
C ARG A 87 16.51 19.24 -5.68
#